data_AF-A0A834W0H1-F1
#
_entry.id   AF-A0A834W0H1-F1
#
_cell.length_a   1.000
_cell.length_b   1.000
_cell.length_c   1.000
_cell.angle_alpha   90.00
_cell.angle_beta   90.00
_cell.angle_gamma   90.00
#
_symmetry.space_group_name_H-M   'P 1'
#
loop_
_entity.id
_entity.type
_entity.pdbx_description
1 polymer ?
#
loop_
_entity_poly.entity_id
_entity_poly.type
_entity_poly.pdbx_seq_one_letter_code
_entity_poly.pdbx_strand_id
1 'polypeptide(L)'
;MLLETKQIKDVVTVFHGLTAPTLTVANYIDRIFKYSACSPSCFVLAHIYIDRFLHLTHLKLTSLNVHRLLITTIMLAAKFMDDAFFNNAYYAKVGGISTSELNRLEMNFLLGVDFRLQVSVETFGRYCLHLEKEGFQIERPMQACRIKDNWSNEDDSPVAR
;
A
#
# COMPACT_ATOMS: atom_id res chain seq x y z
N MET A 1 35.76 -0.38 -26.16
CA MET A 1 35.80 -0.51 -24.69
C MET A 1 34.55 -1.30 -24.29
N LEU A 2 34.71 -2.61 -24.10
CA LEU A 2 33.61 -3.50 -23.74
C LEU A 2 33.23 -3.21 -22.29
N LEU A 3 32.07 -2.59 -22.07
CA LEU A 3 31.49 -2.46 -20.74
C LEU A 3 31.04 -3.85 -20.31
N GLU A 4 31.82 -4.45 -19.42
CA GLU A 4 31.47 -5.66 -18.71
C GLU A 4 30.08 -5.49 -18.07
N THR A 5 29.10 -6.23 -18.58
CA THR A 5 27.81 -6.41 -17.93
C THR A 5 28.05 -7.19 -16.65
N LYS A 6 28.22 -6.44 -15.56
CA LYS A 6 28.32 -6.98 -14.20
C LYS A 6 27.05 -7.80 -13.92
N GLN A 7 27.19 -9.13 -13.95
CA GLN A 7 26.12 -10.07 -13.64
C GLN A 7 25.73 -9.88 -12.16
N ILE A 8 24.70 -9.06 -11.91
CA ILE A 8 24.04 -8.97 -10.62
C ILE A 8 23.31 -10.31 -10.45
N LYS A 9 23.84 -11.21 -9.63
CA LYS A 9 23.10 -12.39 -9.17
C LYS A 9 21.83 -11.87 -8.51
N ASP A 10 20.67 -12.22 -9.04
CA ASP A 10 19.38 -11.91 -8.42
C ASP A 10 19.39 -12.49 -7.00
N VAL A 11 19.48 -11.60 -6.00
CA VAL A 11 19.44 -11.99 -4.60
C VAL A 11 17.99 -12.42 -4.32
N VAL A 12 17.79 -13.73 -4.15
CA VAL A 12 16.48 -14.28 -3.78
C VAL A 12 16.15 -13.81 -2.36
N THR A 13 15.01 -13.13 -2.22
CA THR A 13 14.54 -12.58 -0.93
C THR A 13 13.26 -13.26 -0.47
N VAL A 14 12.85 -12.98 0.77
CA VAL A 14 11.57 -13.49 1.32
C VAL A 14 10.34 -13.07 0.49
N PHE A 15 10.47 -12.04 -0.35
CA PHE A 15 9.42 -11.57 -1.25
C PHE A 15 9.29 -12.42 -2.51
N HIS A 16 10.27 -13.25 -2.88
CA HIS A 16 10.23 -14.05 -4.10
C HIS A 16 9.43 -15.35 -3.93
N GLY A 17 8.35 -15.49 -4.69
CA GLY A 17 7.57 -16.72 -4.83
C GLY A 17 8.36 -17.81 -5.55
N LEU A 18 7.97 -19.06 -5.33
CA LEU A 18 8.51 -20.20 -6.08
C LEU A 18 8.05 -20.17 -7.54
N THR A 19 6.83 -19.68 -7.76
CA THR A 19 6.22 -19.49 -9.07
C THR A 19 5.48 -18.16 -9.09
N ALA A 20 5.35 -17.56 -10.27
CA ALA A 20 4.54 -16.36 -10.45
C ALA A 20 3.06 -16.72 -10.21
N PRO A 21 2.31 -15.93 -9.43
CA PRO A 21 0.88 -16.15 -9.26
C PRO A 21 0.12 -16.10 -10.59
N THR A 22 -0.92 -16.93 -10.73
CA THR A 22 -1.81 -16.92 -11.91
C THR A 22 -2.69 -15.67 -11.97
N LEU A 23 -2.97 -15.06 -10.81
CA LEU A 23 -3.72 -13.82 -10.71
C LEU A 23 -2.85 -12.66 -11.19
N THR A 24 -3.34 -11.88 -12.15
CA THR A 24 -2.62 -10.70 -12.65
C THR A 24 -2.44 -9.66 -11.56
N VAL A 25 -1.43 -8.79 -11.73
CA VAL A 25 -1.17 -7.69 -10.78
C VAL A 25 -2.38 -6.76 -10.66
N ALA A 26 -3.03 -6.41 -11.78
CA ALA A 26 -4.23 -5.58 -11.78
C ALA A 26 -5.37 -6.20 -10.97
N ASN A 27 -5.73 -7.47 -11.25
CA ASN A 27 -6.80 -8.15 -10.52
C ASN A 27 -6.45 -8.33 -9.03
N TYR A 28 -5.16 -8.44 -8.69
CA TYR A 28 -4.72 -8.49 -7.30
C TYR A 28 -4.88 -7.15 -6.58
N ILE A 29 -4.53 -6.04 -7.24
CA ILE A 29 -4.77 -4.69 -6.72
C ILE A 29 -6.27 -4.45 -6.54
N ASP A 30 -7.11 -4.80 -7.52
CA ASP A 30 -8.57 -4.68 -7.42
C ASP A 30 -9.14 -5.46 -6.22
N ARG A 31 -8.65 -6.67 -6.01
CA ARG A 31 -9.00 -7.49 -4.84
C ARG A 31 -8.61 -6.78 -3.55
N ILE A 32 -7.38 -6.26 -3.44
CA ILE A 32 -6.93 -5.55 -2.24
C ILE A 32 -7.76 -4.29 -2.02
N PHE A 33 -8.00 -3.50 -3.07
CA PHE A 33 -8.85 -2.30 -3.00
C PHE A 33 -10.25 -2.62 -2.48
N LYS A 34 -10.89 -3.65 -3.04
CA LYS A 34 -12.24 -4.06 -2.66
C LYS A 34 -12.36 -4.53 -1.21
N TYR A 35 -11.33 -5.21 -0.67
CA TYR A 35 -11.44 -5.91 0.61
C TYR A 35 -10.57 -5.33 1.73
N SER A 36 -9.65 -4.40 1.47
CA SER A 36 -8.79 -3.83 2.53
C SER A 36 -9.47 -2.77 3.39
N ALA A 37 -10.49 -2.09 2.85
CA ALA A 37 -11.11 -0.90 3.44
C ALA A 37 -10.11 0.20 3.84
N CYS A 38 -8.92 0.24 3.21
CA CYS A 38 -7.93 1.29 3.44
C CYS A 38 -8.19 2.51 2.55
N SER A 39 -7.67 3.66 2.96
CA SER A 39 -7.81 4.90 2.17
C SER A 39 -7.14 4.77 0.80
N PRO A 40 -7.67 5.41 -0.27
CA PRO A 40 -7.01 5.43 -1.58
C PRO A 40 -5.56 5.94 -1.53
N SER A 41 -5.24 6.85 -0.62
CA SER A 41 -3.88 7.34 -0.36
C SER A 41 -2.88 6.22 -0.01
N CYS A 42 -3.35 5.11 0.58
CA CYS A 42 -2.50 3.97 0.93
C CYS A 42 -1.90 3.28 -0.31
N PHE A 43 -2.56 3.36 -1.47
CA PHE A 43 -2.03 2.83 -2.73
C PHE A 43 -0.91 3.71 -3.29
N VAL A 44 -1.04 5.04 -3.18
CA VAL A 44 0.03 5.98 -3.54
C VAL A 44 1.24 5.78 -2.63
N LEU A 45 1.02 5.64 -1.32
CA LEU A 45 2.10 5.37 -0.37
C LEU A 45 2.76 4.01 -0.61
N ALA A 46 1.98 2.97 -0.92
CA ALA A 46 2.52 1.68 -1.28
C ALA A 46 3.47 1.77 -2.48
N HIS A 47 3.13 2.57 -3.50
CA HIS A 47 4.02 2.83 -4.63
C HIS A 47 5.35 3.49 -4.17
N ILE A 48 5.27 4.52 -3.34
CA ILE A 48 6.45 5.19 -2.76
C ILE A 48 7.30 4.21 -1.95
N TYR A 49 6.67 3.33 -1.18
CA TYR A 49 7.34 2.34 -0.34
C TYR A 49 8.06 1.29 -1.18
N ILE A 50 7.43 0.79 -2.26
CA ILE A 50 8.08 -0.14 -3.19
C ILE A 50 9.31 0.52 -3.81
N ASP A 51 9.20 1.75 -4.33
CA ASP A 51 10.35 2.45 -4.92
C ASP A 51 11.51 2.62 -3.94
N ARG A 52 11.22 3.07 -2.72
CA ARG A 52 12.24 3.21 -1.65
C ARG A 52 12.90 1.88 -1.33
N PHE A 53 12.11 0.82 -1.18
CA PHE A 53 12.62 -0.50 -0.85
C PHE A 53 13.52 -1.06 -1.96
N LEU A 54 13.10 -0.96 -3.23
CA LEU A 54 13.90 -1.40 -4.37
C LEU A 54 15.20 -0.59 -4.49
N HIS A 55 15.15 0.72 -4.25
CA HIS A 55 16.33 1.59 -4.25
C HIS A 55 17.34 1.21 -3.16
N LEU A 56 16.87 0.98 -1.93
CA LEU A 56 17.73 0.66 -0.78
C LEU A 56 18.29 -0.76 -0.81
N THR A 57 17.54 -1.71 -1.34
CA THR A 57 17.93 -3.14 -1.36
C THR A 57 18.59 -3.57 -2.66
N HIS A 58 18.61 -2.69 -3.68
CA HIS A 58 19.05 -2.99 -5.04
C HIS A 58 18.31 -4.17 -5.69
N LEU A 59 17.12 -4.51 -5.19
CA LEU A 59 16.26 -5.53 -5.76
C LEU A 59 15.53 -4.99 -6.99
N LYS A 60 15.20 -5.89 -7.91
CA LYS A 60 14.37 -5.59 -9.06
C LYS A 60 12.95 -6.07 -8.81
N LEU A 61 11.98 -5.29 -9.28
CA LEU A 61 10.59 -5.72 -9.29
C LEU A 61 10.41 -6.79 -10.37
N THR A 62 9.83 -7.92 -10.00
CA THR A 62 9.60 -9.07 -10.90
C THR A 62 8.22 -9.65 -10.66
N SER A 63 7.74 -10.47 -11.61
CA SER A 63 6.49 -11.23 -11.45
C SER A 63 6.51 -12.21 -10.27
N LEU A 64 7.70 -12.54 -9.73
CA LEU A 64 7.85 -13.43 -8.58
C LEU A 64 7.72 -12.69 -7.24
N ASN A 65 7.92 -11.37 -7.20
CA ASN A 65 7.95 -10.62 -5.94
C ASN A 65 6.87 -9.54 -5.81
N VAL A 66 6.30 -9.07 -6.93
CA VAL A 66 5.38 -7.93 -6.95
C VAL A 66 4.14 -8.13 -6.08
N HIS A 67 3.49 -9.29 -6.09
CA HIS A 67 2.29 -9.55 -5.27
C HIS A 67 2.59 -9.46 -3.77
N ARG A 68 3.68 -10.07 -3.32
CA ARG A 68 4.08 -10.04 -1.91
C ARG A 68 4.51 -8.65 -1.47
N LEU A 69 5.20 -7.90 -2.33
CA LEU A 69 5.51 -6.50 -2.06
C LEU A 69 4.24 -5.67 -1.92
N LEU A 70 3.31 -5.77 -2.88
CA LEU A 70 2.05 -5.01 -2.87
C LEU A 70 1.23 -5.19 -1.60
N ILE A 71 0.91 -6.43 -1.20
CA ILE A 71 0.11 -6.66 0.00
C ILE A 71 0.82 -6.14 1.26
N THR A 72 2.13 -6.29 1.32
CA THR A 72 2.94 -5.85 2.47
C THR A 72 2.95 -4.32 2.56
N THR A 73 3.22 -3.63 1.45
CA THR A 73 3.31 -2.16 1.45
C THR A 73 1.96 -1.48 1.62
N ILE A 74 0.88 -2.04 1.07
CA ILE A 74 -0.48 -1.50 1.27
C ILE A 74 -0.91 -1.68 2.73
N MET A 75 -0.68 -2.86 3.32
CA MET A 75 -0.96 -3.08 4.75
C MET A 75 -0.17 -2.10 5.63
N LEU A 76 1.13 -1.93 5.37
CA LEU A 76 1.96 -0.99 6.12
C LEU A 76 1.50 0.47 5.95
N ALA A 77 1.08 0.87 4.75
CA ALA A 77 0.53 2.20 4.51
C ALA A 77 -0.76 2.42 5.31
N ALA A 78 -1.67 1.46 5.31
CA ALA A 78 -2.91 1.54 6.09
C ALA A 78 -2.62 1.63 7.60
N LYS A 79 -1.73 0.79 8.12
CA LYS A 79 -1.31 0.83 9.54
C LYS A 79 -0.66 2.15 9.95
N PHE A 80 0.05 2.81 9.03
CA PHE A 80 0.79 4.03 9.31
C PHE A 80 -0.08 5.29 9.19
N MET A 81 -1.05 5.29 8.28
CA MET A 81 -1.82 6.49 7.93
C MET A 81 -3.28 6.47 8.33
N ASP A 82 -3.93 5.31 8.30
CA ASP A 82 -5.36 5.23 8.56
C ASP A 82 -5.60 5.06 10.07
N ASP A 83 -6.51 5.85 10.64
CA ASP A 83 -6.90 5.74 12.05
C ASP A 83 -7.60 4.40 12.37
N ALA A 84 -8.27 3.82 11.36
CA ALA A 84 -8.94 2.54 11.43
C ALA A 84 -8.34 1.57 10.40
N PHE A 85 -7.66 0.54 10.88
CA PHE A 85 -7.02 -0.47 10.04
C PHE A 85 -7.25 -1.89 10.58
N PHE A 86 -7.19 -2.88 9.68
CA PHE A 86 -7.27 -4.30 10.06
C PHE A 86 -5.90 -4.88 10.43
N ASN A 87 -5.93 -5.94 11.23
CA ASN A 87 -4.72 -6.67 11.62
C ASN A 87 -4.12 -7.50 10.46
N ASN A 88 -2.93 -8.06 10.69
CA ASN A 88 -2.22 -8.86 9.68
C ASN A 88 -2.98 -10.12 9.27
N ALA A 89 -3.73 -10.74 10.17
CA ALA A 89 -4.49 -11.95 9.84
C ALA A 89 -5.53 -11.65 8.76
N TYR A 90 -6.17 -10.48 8.83
CA TYR A 90 -7.10 -10.01 7.82
C TYR A 90 -6.41 -9.73 6.48
N TYR A 91 -5.33 -8.92 6.48
CA TYR A 91 -4.59 -8.62 5.25
C TYR A 91 -3.97 -9.87 4.60
N ALA A 92 -3.56 -10.86 5.40
CA ALA A 92 -3.06 -12.13 4.90
C ALA A 92 -4.16 -12.90 4.13
N LYS A 93 -5.39 -12.91 4.67
CA LYS A 93 -6.56 -13.49 3.99
C LYS A 93 -6.90 -12.75 2.69
N VAL A 94 -6.85 -11.41 2.70
CA VAL A 94 -7.02 -10.59 1.50
C VAL A 94 -5.95 -10.91 0.47
N GLY A 95 -4.68 -11.00 0.89
CA GLY A 95 -3.53 -11.27 0.03
C GLY A 95 -3.38 -12.73 -0.43
N GLY A 96 -4.15 -13.66 0.15
CA GLY A 96 -4.07 -15.08 -0.19
C GLY A 96 -2.81 -15.78 0.33
N ILE A 97 -2.23 -15.28 1.43
CA ILE A 97 -1.04 -15.85 2.07
C ILE A 97 -1.31 -16.18 3.54
N SER A 98 -0.42 -16.93 4.17
CA SER A 98 -0.56 -17.22 5.61
C SER A 98 -0.25 -15.98 6.45
N THR A 99 -0.85 -15.89 7.64
CA THR A 99 -0.57 -14.79 8.57
C THR A 99 0.90 -14.78 9.00
N SER A 100 1.50 -15.95 9.23
CA SER A 100 2.92 -16.06 9.57
C SER A 100 3.82 -15.56 8.44
N GLU A 101 3.47 -15.85 7.18
CA GLU A 101 4.18 -15.30 6.02
C GLU A 101 4.07 -13.78 5.98
N LEU A 102 2.87 -13.20 6.11
CA LEU A 102 2.69 -11.75 6.08
C LEU A 102 3.44 -11.05 7.23
N ASN A 103 3.43 -11.62 8.43
CA ASN A 103 4.21 -11.11 9.56
C ASN A 103 5.71 -11.08 9.25
N ARG A 104 6.23 -12.14 8.61
CA ARG A 104 7.63 -12.20 8.18
C ARG A 104 7.93 -11.14 7.11
N LEU A 105 7.06 -10.99 6.12
CA LEU A 105 7.22 -10.00 5.06
C LEU A 105 7.20 -8.58 5.62
N GLU A 106 6.30 -8.28 6.54
CA GLU A 106 6.21 -6.99 7.23
C GLU A 106 7.54 -6.62 7.88
N MET A 107 8.08 -7.50 8.73
CA MET A 107 9.32 -7.23 9.44
C MET A 107 10.51 -7.08 8.49
N ASN A 108 10.60 -7.91 7.45
CA ASN A 108 11.67 -7.78 6.46
C ASN A 108 11.56 -6.48 5.65
N PHE A 109 10.35 -6.05 5.33
CA PHE A 109 10.14 -4.77 4.65
C PHE A 109 10.59 -3.61 5.54
N LEU A 110 10.10 -3.57 6.78
CA LEU A 110 10.42 -2.51 7.74
C LEU A 110 11.93 -2.41 8.00
N LEU A 111 12.61 -3.54 8.18
CA LEU A 111 14.07 -3.58 8.29
C LEU A 111 14.77 -3.07 7.01
N GLY A 112 14.26 -3.46 5.83
CA GLY A 112 14.84 -3.03 4.56
C GLY A 112 14.70 -1.53 4.26
N VAL A 113 13.71 -0.85 4.85
CA VAL A 113 13.55 0.61 4.76
C VAL A 113 14.03 1.35 6.01
N ASP A 114 14.64 0.64 6.96
CA ASP A 114 15.11 1.19 8.24
C ASP A 114 14.00 1.89 9.02
N PHE A 115 12.78 1.31 8.98
CA PHE A 115 11.55 1.84 9.58
C PHE A 115 11.14 3.25 9.10
N ARG A 116 11.74 3.78 8.03
CA ARG A 116 11.44 5.12 7.49
C ARG A 116 10.23 5.13 6.56
N LEU A 117 9.04 5.01 7.14
CA LEU A 117 7.76 5.10 6.43
C LEU A 117 7.26 6.53 6.21
N GLN A 118 7.81 7.53 6.91
CA GLN A 118 7.36 8.92 6.74
C GLN A 118 7.52 9.39 5.29
N VAL A 119 6.45 9.98 4.74
CA VAL A 119 6.43 10.61 3.42
C VAL A 119 6.03 12.07 3.58
N SER A 120 6.81 12.99 3.01
CA SER A 120 6.43 14.40 2.99
C SER A 120 5.25 14.64 2.04
N VAL A 121 4.42 15.64 2.36
CA VAL A 121 3.30 16.05 1.51
C VAL A 121 3.76 16.39 0.09
N GLU A 122 4.92 17.03 -0.05
CA GLU A 122 5.53 17.33 -1.35
C GLU A 122 5.84 16.06 -2.15
N THR A 123 6.46 15.06 -1.51
CA THR A 123 6.75 13.78 -2.17
C THR A 123 5.46 13.07 -2.56
N PHE A 124 4.49 13.00 -1.66
CA PHE A 124 3.19 12.41 -1.96
C PHE A 124 2.51 13.07 -3.17
N GLY A 125 2.47 14.42 -3.18
CA GLY A 125 1.91 15.19 -4.29
C GLY A 125 2.61 14.93 -5.63
N ARG A 126 3.95 14.80 -5.64
CA ARG A 126 4.70 14.44 -6.86
C ARG A 126 4.29 13.07 -7.40
N TYR A 127 4.08 12.09 -6.53
CA TYR A 127 3.63 10.75 -6.95
C TYR A 127 2.19 10.75 -7.48
N CYS A 128 1.27 11.52 -6.86
CA CYS A 128 -0.07 11.70 -7.41
C CYS A 128 -0.04 12.27 -8.84
N LEU A 129 0.71 13.36 -9.04
CA LEU A 129 0.85 14.00 -10.36
C LEU A 129 1.48 13.07 -11.40
N HIS A 130 2.40 12.20 -10.99
CA HIS A 130 3.01 11.22 -11.89
C HIS A 130 1.99 10.18 -12.36
N LEU A 131 1.20 9.63 -11.43
CA LEU A 131 0.17 8.64 -11.74
C LEU A 131 -0.96 9.20 -12.61
N GLU A 132 -1.36 10.47 -12.39
CA GLU A 132 -2.35 11.16 -13.24
C GLU A 132 -1.88 11.30 -14.69
N LYS A 133 -0.58 11.57 -14.91
CA LYS A 133 0.01 11.69 -16.25
C LYS A 133 0.05 10.38 -17.01
N GLU A 134 0.24 9.26 -16.31
CA GLU A 134 0.24 7.91 -16.89
C GLU A 134 -1.18 7.42 -17.24
N GLY A 135 -2.21 8.28 -17.12
CA GLY A 135 -3.58 7.98 -17.54
C GLY A 135 -4.43 7.26 -16.49
N PHE A 136 -3.91 7.08 -15.28
CA PHE A 136 -4.72 6.63 -14.14
C PHE A 136 -5.42 7.84 -13.53
N GLN A 137 -6.72 7.97 -13.73
CA GLN A 137 -7.54 8.92 -12.98
C GLN A 137 -7.53 8.47 -11.51
N ILE A 138 -6.66 9.06 -10.68
CA ILE A 138 -6.81 8.95 -9.23
C ILE A 138 -8.12 9.68 -8.93
N GLU A 139 -9.18 8.95 -8.59
CA GLU A 139 -10.42 9.57 -8.11
C GLU A 139 -10.14 10.28 -6.78
N ARG A 140 -9.72 11.54 -6.93
CA ARG A 140 -9.69 12.68 -6.02
C ARG A 140 -8.87 12.56 -4.72
N PRO A 141 -8.11 13.61 -4.37
CA PRO A 141 -7.53 13.75 -3.04
C PRO A 141 -8.63 13.86 -1.98
N MET A 142 -8.31 13.36 -0.79
CA MET A 142 -9.10 13.33 0.42
C MET A 142 -10.06 14.52 0.56
N GLN A 143 -11.36 14.24 0.67
CA GLN A 143 -12.23 15.14 1.43
C GLN A 143 -11.88 14.91 2.92
N ALA A 144 -10.84 15.60 3.39
CA ALA A 144 -10.54 15.73 4.82
C ALA A 144 -11.83 16.15 5.52
N CYS A 145 -12.18 15.46 6.60
CA CYS A 145 -13.33 15.69 7.49
C CYS A 145 -14.44 16.57 6.87
N ARG A 146 -15.49 15.95 6.32
CA ARG A 146 -16.81 16.61 6.40
C ARG A 146 -17.17 16.68 7.88
N ILE A 147 -16.70 17.72 8.58
CA ILE A 147 -17.49 18.34 9.63
C ILE A 147 -18.80 18.66 8.92
N LYS A 148 -19.84 17.86 9.19
CA LYS A 148 -21.20 18.29 8.89
C LYS A 148 -21.49 19.41 9.87
N ASP A 149 -21.19 20.64 9.48
CA ASP A 149 -21.85 21.80 10.03
C ASP A 149 -23.31 21.74 9.58
N ASN A 150 -24.12 21.02 10.36
CA ASN A 150 -25.52 21.32 10.66
C ASN A 150 -26.11 20.16 11.48
N TRP A 151 -26.00 20.27 12.80
CA TRP A 151 -27.11 19.86 13.66
C TRP A 151 -28.04 21.06 13.71
N SER A 152 -28.98 21.10 12.76
CA SER A 152 -30.14 21.98 12.87
C SER A 152 -30.86 21.59 14.15
N ASN A 153 -30.92 22.51 15.10
CA ASN A 153 -31.83 22.44 16.24
C ASN A 153 -33.25 22.28 15.70
N GLU A 154 -33.95 21.24 16.12
CA GLU A 154 -35.40 21.21 16.34
C GLU A 154 -35.78 19.84 16.90
N ASP A 155 -35.89 19.77 18.22
CA ASP A 155 -36.92 18.97 18.90
C ASP A 155 -37.05 19.54 20.32
N ASP A 156 -37.63 20.74 20.38
CA ASP A 156 -38.25 21.21 21.61
C ASP A 156 -39.64 20.57 21.70
N SER A 157 -39.82 19.73 22.71
CA SER A 157 -41.07 19.03 23.00
C SER A 157 -42.21 20.01 23.32
N PRO A 158 -43.46 19.54 23.28
CA PRO A 158 -44.18 19.56 24.55
C PRO A 158 -44.93 18.26 24.83
N VAL A 159 -44.64 17.71 26.02
CA VAL A 159 -45.44 16.70 26.70
C VAL A 159 -46.84 17.26 26.98
N ALA A 160 -47.87 16.68 26.36
CA ALA A 160 -49.26 16.95 26.74
C ALA A 160 -49.61 16.17 28.02
N ARG A 161 -50.28 16.87 28.93
CA ARG A 161 -50.93 16.35 30.14
C ARG A 161 -52.15 15.52 29.83
#